data_AF-A0A969E3B2-F1
#
_entry.id   AF-A0A969E3B2-F1
#
_cell.length_a   1.000
_cell.length_b   1.000
_cell.length_c   1.000
_cell.angle_alpha   90.00
_cell.angle_beta   90.00
_cell.angle_gamma   90.00
#
_symmetry.space_group_name_H-M   'P 1'
#
loop_
_entity.id
_entity.type
_entity.pdbx_description
1 polymer ?
#
loop_
_entity_poly.entity_id
_entity_poly.type
_entity_poly.pdbx_seq_one_letter_code
_entity_poly.pdbx_strand_id
1 'polypeptide(L)'
;MLALAKSPETAAMNQLREKNNLSTTARWALSSAFAATGKSEIAKQIINGAPTAIQTYRELSYTYGSELRDQAMILENLVLTGNSNAAIQVAQEVSQKLSSGSWYGTQSVAYGLMAMAKFAGKNQLGGEFSFTYNHNGKGNTLKSTAAIAQVTLPAKSATNSFSIKNNGKTPLFVRLILRGQPVVGQLNDKAVASNLNMSVQYKTTKGAPLDPARLTQGTDFIAEITISNPGSLGKKL
;
A
#
# COMPACT_ATOMS: atom_id res chain seq x y z
N MET A 1 -16.54 1.74 11.79
CA MET A 1 -17.43 0.79 11.10
C MET A 1 -18.90 1.05 11.41
N LEU A 2 -19.31 1.08 12.69
CA LEU A 2 -20.68 1.43 13.11
C LEU A 2 -21.23 2.73 12.49
N ALA A 3 -20.45 3.81 12.54
CA ALA A 3 -20.81 5.07 11.90
C ALA A 3 -21.03 4.97 10.38
N LEU A 4 -20.21 4.17 9.67
CA LEU A 4 -20.36 3.94 8.23
C LEU A 4 -21.60 3.08 7.92
N ALA A 5 -21.93 2.15 8.81
CA ALA A 5 -23.14 1.32 8.73
C ALA A 5 -24.42 2.03 9.21
N LYS A 6 -24.39 3.37 9.34
CA LYS A 6 -25.50 4.20 9.83
C LYS A 6 -26.05 3.80 11.20
N SER A 7 -25.25 3.09 12.01
CA SER A 7 -25.61 2.65 13.36
C SER A 7 -24.58 3.15 14.39
N PRO A 8 -24.31 4.46 14.48
CA PRO A 8 -23.29 4.99 15.39
C PRO A 8 -23.73 4.93 16.86
N GLU A 9 -22.86 4.40 17.72
CA GLU A 9 -23.01 4.50 19.18
C GLU A 9 -22.54 5.87 19.68
N THR A 10 -23.41 6.87 19.54
CA THR A 10 -23.06 8.27 19.82
C THR A 10 -22.63 8.51 21.27
N ALA A 11 -23.23 7.82 22.24
CA ALA A 11 -22.84 7.92 23.65
C ALA A 11 -21.39 7.43 23.85
N ALA A 12 -21.03 6.27 23.31
CA ALA A 12 -19.68 5.72 23.38
C ALA A 12 -18.67 6.61 22.63
N MET A 13 -19.05 7.16 21.48
CA MET A 13 -18.20 8.11 20.73
C MET A 13 -17.91 9.38 21.53
N ASN A 14 -18.92 9.94 22.22
CA ASN A 14 -18.74 11.11 23.07
C ASN A 14 -17.86 10.77 24.28
N GLN A 15 -18.09 9.64 24.96
CA GLN A 15 -17.21 9.19 26.05
C GLN A 15 -15.76 9.03 25.61
N LEU A 16 -15.55 8.48 24.40
CA LEU A 16 -14.21 8.35 23.84
C LEU A 16 -13.57 9.72 23.56
N ARG A 17 -14.36 10.69 23.08
CA ARG A 17 -13.91 12.07 22.84
C ARG A 17 -13.38 12.75 24.09
N GLU A 18 -13.98 12.48 25.25
CA GLU A 18 -13.57 13.07 26.54
C GLU A 18 -12.30 12.40 27.15
N LYS A 19 -11.72 11.37 26.51
CA LYS A 19 -10.49 10.74 27.00
C LYS A 19 -9.24 11.51 26.56
N ASN A 20 -8.41 11.89 27.54
CA ASN A 20 -7.21 12.69 27.30
C ASN A 20 -6.05 11.94 26.61
N ASN A 21 -5.97 10.60 26.74
CA ASN A 21 -4.84 9.80 26.26
C ASN A 21 -5.18 8.93 25.04
N LEU A 22 -5.87 9.52 24.06
CA LEU A 22 -6.09 8.85 22.77
C LEU A 22 -4.80 8.81 21.95
N SER A 23 -4.47 7.65 21.41
CA SER A 23 -3.43 7.55 20.38
C SER A 23 -3.82 8.36 19.14
N THR A 24 -2.82 8.83 18.38
CA THR A 24 -3.04 9.60 17.14
C THR A 24 -3.99 8.87 16.20
N THR A 25 -3.77 7.58 15.95
CA THR A 25 -4.62 6.76 15.08
C THR A 25 -6.05 6.64 15.62
N ALA A 26 -6.25 6.50 16.93
CA ALA A 26 -7.57 6.45 17.55
C ALA A 26 -8.31 7.80 17.44
N ARG A 27 -7.58 8.92 17.59
CA ARG A 27 -8.12 10.28 17.43
C ARG A 27 -8.60 10.51 16.00
N TRP A 28 -7.80 10.15 15.00
CA TRP A 28 -8.19 10.23 13.58
C TRP A 28 -9.37 9.29 13.26
N ALA A 29 -9.39 8.07 13.79
CA ALA A 29 -10.50 7.14 13.61
C ALA A 29 -11.82 7.65 14.21
N LEU A 30 -11.77 8.25 15.42
CA LEU A 30 -12.92 8.84 16.07
C LEU A 30 -13.44 10.05 15.27
N SER A 31 -12.55 10.91 14.81
CA SER A 31 -12.91 12.01 13.92
C SER A 31 -13.60 11.52 12.64
N SER A 32 -13.08 10.45 12.01
CA SER A 32 -13.70 9.87 10.81
C SER A 32 -15.10 9.33 11.10
N ALA A 33 -15.32 8.76 12.30
CA ALA A 33 -16.64 8.31 12.71
C ALA A 33 -17.62 9.48 12.87
N PHE A 34 -17.21 10.59 13.49
CA PHE A 34 -18.05 11.80 13.56
C PHE A 34 -18.34 12.37 12.17
N ALA A 35 -17.32 12.48 11.31
CA ALA A 35 -17.46 12.99 9.95
C ALA A 35 -18.43 12.11 9.11
N ALA A 36 -18.33 10.79 9.22
CA ALA A 36 -19.21 9.84 8.54
C ALA A 36 -20.68 9.96 8.97
N THR A 37 -20.94 10.46 10.18
CA THR A 37 -22.31 10.74 10.68
C THR A 37 -22.81 12.15 10.36
N GLY A 38 -22.11 12.90 9.50
CA GLY A 38 -22.46 14.29 9.14
C GLY A 38 -22.00 15.35 10.15
N LYS A 39 -21.34 14.95 11.24
CA LYS A 39 -20.86 15.85 12.30
C LYS A 39 -19.45 16.39 11.98
N SER A 40 -19.30 17.04 10.82
CA SER A 40 -17.99 17.49 10.29
C SER A 40 -17.28 18.48 11.22
N GLU A 41 -18.01 19.42 11.84
CA GLU A 41 -17.39 20.39 12.75
C GLU A 41 -16.82 19.75 14.02
N ILE A 42 -17.51 18.76 14.60
CA ILE A 42 -16.99 17.97 15.72
C ILE A 42 -15.76 17.17 15.28
N ALA A 43 -15.80 16.59 14.08
CA ALA A 43 -14.68 15.85 13.52
C ALA A 43 -13.43 16.74 13.39
N LYS A 44 -13.58 17.98 12.89
CA LYS A 44 -12.50 18.97 12.78
C LYS A 44 -11.94 19.37 14.15
N GLN A 45 -12.80 19.57 15.14
CA GLN A 45 -12.37 19.89 16.51
C GLN A 45 -11.50 18.78 17.11
N ILE A 46 -11.87 17.51 16.90
CA ILE A 46 -11.13 16.35 17.42
C ILE A 46 -9.70 16.28 16.87
N ILE A 47 -9.49 16.66 15.61
CA ILE A 47 -8.18 16.61 14.95
C ILE A 47 -7.42 17.94 15.00
N ASN A 48 -7.95 18.94 15.70
CA ASN A 48 -7.27 20.23 15.81
C ASN A 48 -5.91 20.05 16.51
N GLY A 49 -4.84 20.51 15.84
CA GLY A 49 -3.46 20.31 16.30
C GLY A 49 -2.95 18.86 16.25
N ALA A 50 -3.70 17.92 15.68
CA ALA A 50 -3.23 16.55 15.50
C ALA A 50 -2.20 16.47 14.36
N PRO A 51 -1.06 15.79 14.55
CA PRO A 51 -0.09 15.63 13.48
C PRO A 51 -0.66 14.74 12.37
N THR A 52 -0.41 15.14 11.12
CA THR A 52 -0.67 14.33 9.92
C THR A 52 0.49 13.40 9.59
N ALA A 53 1.69 13.74 10.05
CA ALA A 53 2.86 12.87 9.97
C ALA A 53 2.77 11.73 10.99
N ILE A 54 2.90 10.50 10.51
CA ILE A 54 2.97 9.30 11.35
C ILE A 54 4.44 8.93 11.51
N GLN A 55 4.92 8.81 12.75
CA GLN A 55 6.27 8.32 13.00
C GLN A 55 6.41 6.89 12.48
N THR A 56 7.54 6.56 11.86
CA THR A 56 7.81 5.19 11.43
C THR A 56 7.84 4.28 12.65
N TYR A 57 6.92 3.33 12.69
CA TYR A 57 6.86 2.30 13.72
C TYR A 57 6.82 0.93 13.06
N ARG A 58 7.40 -0.04 13.75
CA ARG A 58 7.25 -1.44 13.38
C ARG A 58 6.20 -2.04 14.29
N GLU A 59 5.00 -2.23 13.74
CA GLU A 59 3.97 -3.01 14.42
C GLU A 59 4.46 -4.46 14.53
N LEU A 60 4.49 -4.98 15.75
CA LEU A 60 4.95 -6.34 16.01
C LEU A 60 3.79 -7.32 16.19
N SER A 61 2.53 -6.85 16.38
CA SER A 61 1.33 -7.72 16.38
C SER A 61 -0.02 -6.95 16.43
N TYR A 62 -1.13 -7.70 16.38
CA TYR A 62 -2.54 -7.36 16.68
C TYR A 62 -3.28 -6.40 15.77
N THR A 63 -2.73 -5.21 15.48
CA THR A 63 -3.49 -4.19 14.75
C THR A 63 -3.28 -4.26 13.23
N TYR A 64 -2.29 -5.04 12.76
CA TYR A 64 -1.77 -4.97 11.38
C TYR A 64 -1.44 -3.53 10.95
N GLY A 65 -1.03 -2.71 11.92
CA GLY A 65 -0.67 -1.31 11.73
C GLY A 65 0.56 -1.14 10.87
N SER A 66 0.54 -0.08 10.07
CA SER A 66 1.71 0.38 9.35
C SER A 66 1.57 1.87 9.11
N GLU A 67 2.70 2.54 8.90
CA GLU A 67 2.75 3.95 8.56
C GLU A 67 1.87 4.27 7.33
N LEU A 68 1.91 3.43 6.29
CA LEU A 68 1.09 3.58 5.09
C LEU A 68 -0.42 3.47 5.41
N ARG A 69 -0.81 2.51 6.25
CA ARG A 69 -2.21 2.33 6.66
C ARG A 69 -2.72 3.56 7.42
N ASP A 70 -1.94 4.03 8.40
CA ASP A 70 -2.35 5.11 9.27
C ASP A 70 -2.42 6.44 8.50
N GLN A 71 -1.50 6.69 7.57
CA GLN A 71 -1.60 7.82 6.65
C GLN A 71 -2.81 7.71 5.71
N ALA A 72 -3.14 6.52 5.22
CA ALA A 72 -4.35 6.33 4.43
C ALA A 72 -5.63 6.64 5.23
N MET A 73 -5.67 6.29 6.52
CA MET A 73 -6.79 6.66 7.40
C MET A 73 -6.88 8.17 7.62
N ILE A 74 -5.74 8.85 7.75
CA ILE A 74 -5.67 10.32 7.83
C ILE A 74 -6.20 10.94 6.53
N LEU A 75 -5.74 10.46 5.37
CA LEU A 75 -6.21 10.93 4.06
C LEU A 75 -7.73 10.80 3.94
N GLU A 76 -8.29 9.64 4.31
CA GLU A 76 -9.74 9.44 4.30
C GLU A 76 -10.46 10.46 5.20
N ASN A 77 -9.94 10.72 6.40
CA ASN A 77 -10.52 11.71 7.30
C ASN A 77 -10.49 13.13 6.69
N LEU A 78 -9.35 13.54 6.16
CA LEU A 78 -9.17 14.87 5.56
C LEU A 78 -10.11 15.08 4.38
N VAL A 79 -10.28 14.02 3.57
CA VAL A 79 -11.28 13.98 2.50
C VAL A 79 -12.69 14.13 3.08
N LEU A 80 -13.05 13.38 4.13
CA LEU A 80 -14.37 13.46 4.76
C LEU A 80 -14.67 14.85 5.35
N THR A 81 -13.71 15.46 6.03
CA THR A 81 -13.83 16.76 6.71
C THR A 81 -13.67 17.97 5.79
N GLY A 82 -13.25 17.75 4.53
CA GLY A 82 -13.12 18.81 3.52
C GLY A 82 -11.82 19.62 3.64
N ASN A 83 -10.78 19.08 4.29
CA ASN A 83 -9.49 19.74 4.41
C ASN A 83 -8.61 19.43 3.18
N SER A 84 -8.93 20.05 2.05
CA SER A 84 -8.33 19.71 0.74
C SER A 84 -6.81 19.91 0.68
N ASN A 85 -6.27 20.98 1.29
CA ASN A 85 -4.83 21.26 1.24
C ASN A 85 -4.01 20.18 1.95
N ALA A 86 -4.40 19.81 3.17
CA ALA A 86 -3.75 18.72 3.89
C ALA A 86 -3.98 17.37 3.19
N ALA A 87 -5.18 17.15 2.63
CA ALA A 87 -5.47 15.93 1.88
C ALA A 87 -4.54 15.76 0.66
N ILE A 88 -4.25 16.84 -0.08
CA ILE A 88 -3.31 16.81 -1.21
C ILE A 88 -1.91 16.38 -0.77
N GLN A 89 -1.40 16.95 0.33
CA GLN A 89 -0.07 16.61 0.85
C GLN A 89 0.00 15.13 1.26
N VAL A 90 -0.97 14.66 2.05
CA VAL A 90 -1.00 13.26 2.49
C VAL A 90 -1.20 12.30 1.30
N ALA A 91 -2.00 12.68 0.30
CA ALA A 91 -2.17 11.90 -0.92
C ALA A 91 -0.86 11.74 -1.71
N GLN A 92 -0.01 12.77 -1.76
CA GLN A 92 1.30 12.69 -2.37
C GLN A 92 2.21 11.70 -1.64
N GLU A 93 2.26 11.76 -0.31
CA GLU A 93 3.06 10.82 0.50
C GLU A 93 2.58 9.37 0.34
N VAL A 94 1.27 9.14 0.41
CA VAL A 94 0.67 7.81 0.21
C VAL A 94 1.00 7.29 -1.19
N SER A 95 0.91 8.14 -2.22
CA SER A 95 1.27 7.75 -3.59
C SER A 95 2.76 7.39 -3.72
N GLN A 96 3.66 8.16 -3.11
CA GLN A 96 5.10 7.87 -3.13
C GLN A 96 5.41 6.55 -2.45
N LYS A 97 4.77 6.27 -1.31
CA LYS A 97 4.93 4.98 -0.61
C LYS A 97 4.43 3.82 -1.46
N LEU A 98 3.24 3.93 -2.04
CA LEU A 98 2.67 2.91 -2.93
C LEU A 98 3.52 2.65 -4.19
N SER A 99 4.30 3.64 -4.67
CA SER A 99 5.18 3.50 -5.83
C SER A 99 6.65 3.17 -5.51
N SER A 100 7.05 3.22 -4.23
CA SER A 100 8.45 3.08 -3.79
C SER A 100 9.09 1.69 -4.04
N GLY A 101 8.28 0.67 -4.35
CA GLY A 101 8.76 -0.72 -4.45
C GLY A 101 9.03 -1.38 -3.09
N SER A 102 8.76 -0.69 -1.98
CA SER A 102 8.86 -1.26 -0.63
C SER A 102 7.84 -2.38 -0.43
N TRP A 103 8.22 -3.41 0.35
CA TRP A 103 7.30 -4.48 0.71
C TRP A 103 6.26 -3.98 1.72
N TYR A 104 4.99 -3.94 1.31
CA TYR A 104 3.85 -3.67 2.18
C TYR A 104 2.92 -4.89 2.23
N GLY A 105 2.32 -5.15 3.40
CA GLY A 105 1.29 -6.18 3.52
C GLY A 105 0.02 -5.82 2.77
N THR A 106 -0.80 -6.82 2.43
CA THR A 106 -2.06 -6.65 1.68
C THR A 106 -2.99 -5.60 2.29
N GLN A 107 -3.09 -5.57 3.63
CA GLN A 107 -3.91 -4.60 4.35
C GLN A 107 -3.45 -3.15 4.12
N SER A 108 -2.15 -2.88 4.25
CA SER A 108 -1.60 -1.53 4.04
C SER A 108 -1.85 -1.03 2.63
N VAL A 109 -1.64 -1.91 1.63
CA VAL A 109 -1.88 -1.57 0.22
C VAL A 109 -3.37 -1.31 -0.04
N ALA A 110 -4.27 -2.14 0.50
CA ALA A 110 -5.71 -1.97 0.34
C ALA A 110 -6.20 -0.64 0.93
N TYR A 111 -5.76 -0.29 2.14
CA TYR A 111 -6.09 0.99 2.77
C TYR A 111 -5.56 2.17 1.95
N GLY A 112 -4.31 2.12 1.51
CA GLY A 112 -3.71 3.16 0.67
C GLY A 112 -4.50 3.39 -0.63
N LEU A 113 -4.81 2.31 -1.36
CA LEU A 113 -5.58 2.40 -2.60
C LEU A 113 -7.00 2.92 -2.38
N MET A 114 -7.69 2.46 -1.33
CA MET A 114 -9.03 2.92 -0.98
C MET A 114 -9.05 4.42 -0.66
N ALA A 115 -8.09 4.90 0.14
CA ALA A 115 -8.00 6.31 0.50
C ALA A 115 -7.72 7.18 -0.73
N MET A 116 -6.83 6.75 -1.63
CA MET A 116 -6.57 7.43 -2.90
C MET A 116 -7.81 7.47 -3.81
N ALA A 117 -8.58 6.39 -3.88
CA ALA A 117 -9.83 6.35 -4.65
C ALA A 117 -10.87 7.34 -4.09
N LYS A 118 -11.04 7.40 -2.75
CA LYS A 118 -11.93 8.36 -2.10
C LYS A 118 -11.48 9.81 -2.32
N PHE A 119 -10.18 10.05 -2.22
CA PHE A 119 -9.58 11.35 -2.51
C PHE A 119 -9.87 11.79 -3.95
N ALA A 120 -9.69 10.90 -4.92
CA ALA A 120 -9.95 11.18 -6.33
C ALA A 120 -11.43 11.46 -6.62
N GLY A 121 -12.33 10.64 -6.04
CA GLY A 121 -13.76 10.78 -6.23
C GLY A 121 -14.34 12.08 -5.65
N LYS A 122 -13.90 12.49 -4.44
CA LYS A 122 -14.47 13.66 -3.75
C LYS A 122 -13.88 14.99 -4.20
N ASN A 123 -12.59 15.04 -4.55
CA ASN A 123 -11.95 16.28 -5.03
C ASN A 123 -12.23 16.57 -6.51
N GLN A 124 -13.20 15.89 -7.13
CA GLN A 124 -13.49 16.02 -8.56
C GLN A 124 -12.20 15.99 -9.38
N LEU A 125 -11.33 14.99 -9.15
CA LEU A 125 -10.24 14.74 -10.09
C LEU A 125 -10.75 14.37 -11.50
N GLY A 126 -12.08 14.24 -11.68
CA GLY A 126 -12.79 14.14 -12.95
C GLY A 126 -12.86 15.43 -13.77
N GLY A 127 -11.84 16.28 -13.71
CA GLY A 127 -11.53 17.18 -14.82
C GLY A 127 -10.87 16.36 -15.93
N GLU A 128 -11.08 16.72 -17.21
CA GLU A 128 -10.32 16.14 -18.31
C GLU A 128 -8.82 16.22 -17.98
N PHE A 129 -8.17 15.08 -17.82
CA PHE A 129 -6.73 15.02 -17.67
C PHE A 129 -6.09 14.56 -18.96
N SER A 130 -4.95 15.17 -19.28
CA SER A 130 -4.24 14.97 -20.54
C SER A 130 -2.77 14.70 -20.26
N PHE A 131 -2.23 13.64 -20.85
CA PHE A 131 -0.81 13.35 -20.79
C PHE A 131 -0.30 12.85 -22.14
N THR A 132 0.96 13.14 -22.42
CA THR A 132 1.70 12.56 -23.54
C THR A 132 2.69 11.55 -22.99
N TYR A 133 2.67 10.32 -23.48
CA TYR A 133 3.67 9.31 -23.14
C TYR A 133 4.48 8.94 -24.38
N ASN A 134 5.77 8.70 -24.20
CA ASN A 134 6.65 8.14 -25.23
C ASN A 134 7.07 6.74 -24.80
N HIS A 135 6.86 5.76 -25.68
CA HIS A 135 7.35 4.40 -25.49
C HIS A 135 8.18 3.99 -26.71
N ASN A 136 9.47 3.71 -26.49
CA ASN A 136 10.41 3.31 -27.54
C ASN A 136 10.40 4.25 -28.75
N GLY A 137 10.38 5.57 -28.50
CA GLY A 137 10.36 6.60 -29.53
C GLY A 137 8.97 6.98 -30.05
N LYS A 138 7.93 6.19 -29.77
CA LYS A 138 6.56 6.48 -30.21
C LYS A 138 5.80 7.30 -29.16
N GLY A 139 5.57 8.57 -29.47
CA GLY A 139 4.75 9.47 -28.66
C GLY A 139 3.25 9.30 -28.92
N ASN A 140 2.45 9.23 -27.86
CA ASN A 140 0.99 9.20 -27.92
C ASN A 140 0.42 10.15 -26.86
N THR A 141 -0.66 10.83 -27.19
CA THR A 141 -1.39 11.69 -26.26
C THR A 141 -2.70 11.04 -25.88
N LEU A 142 -2.97 10.94 -24.58
CA LEU A 142 -4.21 10.42 -24.05
C LEU A 142 -4.91 11.51 -23.25
N LYS A 143 -6.21 11.65 -23.51
CA LYS A 143 -7.13 12.47 -22.74
C LYS A 143 -8.18 11.56 -22.12
N SER A 144 -8.51 11.79 -20.85
CA SER A 144 -9.54 11.03 -20.16
C SER A 144 -10.32 11.92 -19.21
N THR A 145 -11.62 11.67 -19.13
CA THR A 145 -12.52 12.20 -18.10
C THR A 145 -12.72 11.21 -16.95
N ALA A 146 -12.23 9.97 -17.10
CA ALA A 146 -12.21 9.00 -16.00
C ALA A 146 -11.19 9.43 -14.94
N ALA A 147 -11.24 8.86 -13.74
CA ALA A 147 -10.24 9.14 -12.69
C ALA A 147 -8.90 8.41 -12.93
N ILE A 148 -8.90 7.36 -13.77
CA ILE A 148 -7.73 6.52 -14.06
C ILE A 148 -7.72 6.21 -15.55
N ALA A 149 -6.53 6.28 -16.15
CA ALA A 149 -6.25 5.76 -17.49
C ALA A 149 -5.18 4.68 -17.38
N GLN A 150 -5.39 3.56 -18.08
CA GLN A 150 -4.42 2.47 -18.17
C GLN A 150 -3.96 2.32 -19.60
N VAL A 151 -2.64 2.23 -19.79
CA VAL A 151 -2.01 2.02 -21.09
C VAL A 151 -1.20 0.74 -21.00
N THR A 152 -1.51 -0.24 -21.85
CA THR A 152 -0.72 -1.46 -21.96
C THR A 152 0.46 -1.19 -22.89
N LEU A 153 1.68 -1.34 -22.37
CA LEU A 153 2.92 -1.11 -23.12
C LEU A 153 3.52 -2.45 -23.54
N PRO A 154 3.68 -2.74 -24.84
CA PRO A 154 4.26 -4.00 -25.30
C PRO A 154 5.78 -4.04 -25.05
N ALA A 155 6.23 -4.89 -24.13
CA ALA A 155 7.66 -5.12 -23.91
C ALA A 155 8.24 -6.05 -25.00
N LYS A 156 8.72 -5.48 -26.11
CA LYS A 156 9.30 -6.23 -27.25
C LYS A 156 10.82 -6.44 -27.18
N SER A 157 11.48 -5.83 -26.20
CA SER A 157 12.94 -5.86 -26.06
C SER A 157 13.34 -5.91 -24.58
N ALA A 158 14.54 -6.40 -24.29
CA ALA A 158 15.16 -6.38 -22.96
C ALA A 158 15.30 -4.95 -22.40
N THR A 159 15.41 -3.95 -23.28
CA THR A 159 15.51 -2.53 -22.92
C THR A 159 14.34 -1.78 -23.55
N ASN A 160 13.56 -1.06 -22.72
CA ASN A 160 12.48 -0.19 -23.17
C ASN A 160 12.70 1.21 -22.59
N SER A 161 12.41 2.25 -23.36
CA SER A 161 12.38 3.63 -22.88
C SER A 161 10.94 4.08 -22.68
N PHE A 162 10.68 4.73 -21.54
CA PHE A 162 9.38 5.30 -21.22
C PHE A 162 9.55 6.71 -20.65
N SER A 163 8.79 7.66 -21.18
CA SER A 163 8.67 8.99 -20.59
C SER A 163 7.22 9.47 -20.62
N ILE A 164 6.85 10.34 -19.68
CA ILE A 164 5.51 10.90 -19.58
C ILE A 164 5.59 12.39 -19.31
N LYS A 165 4.72 13.14 -19.97
CA LYS A 165 4.52 14.58 -19.80
C LYS A 165 3.08 14.83 -19.43
N ASN A 166 2.86 15.45 -18.26
CA ASN A 166 1.56 15.96 -17.88
C ASN A 166 1.27 17.24 -18.68
N ASN A 167 0.16 17.26 -19.42
CA ASN A 167 -0.27 18.41 -20.20
C ASN A 167 -1.39 19.19 -19.50
N GLY A 168 -1.87 18.72 -18.36
CA GLY A 168 -2.92 19.35 -17.56
C GLY A 168 -2.39 20.25 -16.45
N LYS A 169 -3.32 20.96 -15.79
CA LYS A 169 -3.04 21.79 -14.60
C LYS A 169 -3.03 20.97 -13.30
N THR A 170 -3.68 19.81 -13.30
CA THR A 170 -3.78 18.92 -12.15
C THR A 170 -2.58 17.97 -12.12
N PRO A 171 -1.92 17.76 -10.96
CA PRO A 171 -0.86 16.77 -10.83
C PRO A 171 -1.34 15.37 -11.22
N LEU A 172 -0.53 14.64 -11.99
CA LEU A 172 -0.77 13.24 -12.34
C LEU A 172 0.10 12.33 -11.49
N PHE A 173 -0.51 11.27 -10.96
CA PHE A 173 0.20 10.19 -10.29
C PHE A 173 0.35 9.03 -11.27
N VAL A 174 1.60 8.64 -11.54
CA VAL A 174 1.93 7.65 -12.56
C VAL A 174 2.51 6.41 -11.88
N ARG A 175 2.00 5.24 -12.25
CA ARG A 175 2.54 3.95 -11.81
C ARG A 175 2.91 3.12 -13.02
N LEU A 176 4.18 2.73 -13.11
CA LEU A 176 4.65 1.75 -14.09
C LEU A 176 4.64 0.37 -13.44
N ILE A 177 3.93 -0.58 -14.06
CA ILE A 177 3.85 -1.97 -13.59
C ILE A 177 4.55 -2.85 -14.62
N LEU A 178 5.62 -3.54 -14.20
CA LEU A 178 6.30 -4.53 -15.01
C LEU A 178 5.83 -5.93 -14.59
N ARG A 179 5.46 -6.76 -15.57
CA ARG A 179 5.15 -8.17 -15.37
C ARG A 179 5.94 -8.98 -16.39
N GLY A 180 6.66 -9.98 -15.93
CA GLY A 180 7.44 -10.87 -16.78
C GLY A 180 7.87 -12.10 -15.99
N GLN A 181 8.22 -13.16 -16.72
CA GLN A 181 8.90 -14.31 -16.15
C GLN A 181 10.40 -14.08 -16.30
N PRO A 182 11.19 -14.19 -15.22
CA PRO A 182 12.64 -14.13 -15.32
C PRO A 182 13.15 -15.21 -16.29
N VAL A 183 14.16 -14.88 -17.10
CA VAL A 183 14.81 -15.88 -17.97
C VAL A 183 15.54 -16.88 -17.07
N VAL A 184 15.29 -18.18 -17.30
CA VAL A 184 15.94 -19.27 -16.57
C VAL A 184 17.47 -19.10 -16.70
N GLY A 185 18.18 -19.03 -15.57
CA GLY A 185 19.64 -18.88 -15.52
C GLY A 185 20.20 -17.45 -15.59
N GLN A 186 19.37 -16.40 -15.70
CA GLN A 186 19.81 -14.99 -15.63
C GLN A 186 19.57 -14.32 -14.28
N LEU A 187 18.70 -14.89 -13.44
CA LEU A 187 18.81 -14.61 -12.02
C LEU A 187 20.17 -15.19 -11.62
N ASN A 188 21.09 -14.35 -11.16
CA ASN A 188 22.15 -14.89 -10.32
C ASN A 188 21.41 -15.64 -9.22
N ASP A 189 21.41 -16.97 -9.26
CA ASP A 189 20.76 -17.89 -8.30
C ASP A 189 21.40 -17.79 -6.90
N LYS A 190 21.97 -16.63 -6.57
CA LYS A 190 22.36 -16.26 -5.23
C LYS A 190 21.08 -16.21 -4.42
N ALA A 191 20.93 -17.20 -3.54
CA ALA A 191 19.91 -17.19 -2.51
C ALA A 191 19.92 -15.81 -1.81
N VAL A 192 18.86 -15.03 -1.99
CA VAL A 192 18.68 -13.77 -1.29
C VAL A 192 17.81 -14.06 -0.08
N ALA A 193 18.41 -13.98 1.10
CA ALA A 193 17.71 -14.01 2.37
C ALA A 193 17.60 -12.58 2.90
N SER A 194 16.39 -12.12 3.22
CA SER A 194 16.16 -10.85 3.89
C SER A 194 15.45 -11.12 5.21
N ASN A 195 16.22 -11.19 6.30
CA ASN A 195 15.75 -11.40 7.68
C ASN A 195 14.97 -12.70 7.94
N LEU A 196 14.92 -13.60 6.96
CA LEU A 196 14.49 -14.98 7.08
C LEU A 196 15.45 -15.83 6.26
N ASN A 197 16.02 -16.86 6.89
CA ASN A 197 16.84 -17.85 6.24
C ASN A 197 15.96 -19.08 5.94
N MET A 198 16.05 -19.60 4.72
CA MET A 198 15.39 -20.83 4.32
C MET A 198 16.44 -21.84 3.86
N SER A 199 16.34 -23.07 4.33
CA SER A 199 17.11 -24.21 3.86
C SER A 199 16.15 -25.31 3.43
N VAL A 200 16.39 -25.90 2.26
CA VAL A 200 15.59 -27.01 1.73
C VAL A 200 16.52 -28.21 1.56
N GLN A 201 16.16 -29.32 2.18
CA GLN A 201 16.85 -30.61 2.01
C GLN A 201 15.87 -31.62 1.43
N TYR A 202 16.30 -32.33 0.40
CA TYR A 202 15.53 -33.41 -0.21
C TYR A 202 16.03 -34.74 0.34
N LYS A 203 15.11 -35.58 0.80
CA LYS A 203 15.40 -36.89 1.39
C LYS A 203 14.52 -37.96 0.75
N THR A 204 15.01 -39.17 0.66
CA THR A 204 14.17 -40.36 0.40
C THR A 204 13.16 -40.53 1.53
N THR A 205 12.12 -41.34 1.31
CA THR A 205 11.17 -41.74 2.37
C THR A 205 11.84 -42.45 3.55
N LYS A 206 13.07 -42.95 3.37
CA LYS A 206 13.92 -43.55 4.42
C LYS A 206 14.88 -42.55 5.09
N GLY A 207 14.78 -41.26 4.75
CA GLY A 207 15.56 -40.17 5.37
C GLY A 207 16.95 -39.92 4.77
N ALA A 208 17.41 -40.73 3.81
CA ALA A 208 18.71 -40.51 3.15
C ALA A 208 18.67 -39.30 2.19
N PRO A 209 19.74 -38.49 2.08
CA PRO A 209 19.81 -37.36 1.15
C PRO A 209 19.51 -37.77 -0.30
N LEU A 210 18.84 -36.90 -1.03
CA LEU A 210 18.36 -37.14 -2.39
C LEU A 210 18.62 -35.91 -3.26
N ASP A 211 19.05 -36.12 -4.50
CA ASP A 211 19.20 -35.05 -5.50
C ASP A 211 17.93 -34.98 -6.37
N PRO A 212 17.13 -33.91 -6.26
CA PRO A 212 15.89 -33.79 -7.02
C PRO A 212 16.12 -33.65 -8.54
N ALA A 213 17.33 -33.28 -8.99
CA ALA A 213 17.65 -33.14 -10.41
C ALA A 213 17.78 -34.49 -11.14
N ARG A 214 17.84 -35.62 -10.42
CA ARG A 214 18.10 -36.96 -10.95
C ARG A 214 17.02 -37.99 -10.57
N LEU A 215 15.78 -37.54 -10.38
CA LEU A 215 14.68 -38.40 -9.97
C LEU A 215 14.03 -39.15 -11.15
N THR A 216 13.76 -40.43 -10.94
CA THR A 216 12.84 -41.21 -11.79
C THR A 216 11.40 -40.77 -11.55
N GLN A 217 10.60 -40.68 -12.62
CA GLN A 217 9.19 -40.33 -12.51
C GLN A 217 8.44 -41.34 -11.62
N GLY A 218 7.60 -40.84 -10.72
CA GLY A 218 6.87 -41.67 -9.75
C GLY A 218 7.66 -42.01 -8.47
N THR A 219 8.83 -41.39 -8.26
CA THR A 219 9.60 -41.58 -7.02
C THR A 219 9.07 -40.69 -5.90
N ASP A 220 8.69 -41.30 -4.78
CA ASP A 220 8.33 -40.57 -3.56
C ASP A 220 9.59 -40.05 -2.84
N PHE A 221 9.55 -38.80 -2.41
CA PHE A 221 10.60 -38.16 -1.62
C PHE A 221 10.00 -37.13 -0.65
N ILE A 222 10.79 -36.74 0.35
CA ILE A 222 10.46 -35.76 1.38
C ILE A 222 11.26 -34.48 1.10
N ALA A 223 10.58 -33.34 1.04
CA ALA A 223 11.22 -32.03 1.07
C ALA A 223 11.15 -31.46 2.50
N GLU A 224 12.28 -31.40 3.18
CA GLU A 224 12.40 -30.81 4.51
C GLU A 224 12.76 -29.33 4.36
N ILE A 225 11.83 -28.45 4.74
CA ILE A 225 11.99 -26.99 4.64
C ILE A 225 12.20 -26.44 6.05
N THR A 226 13.39 -25.89 6.30
CA THR A 226 13.73 -25.22 7.55
C THR A 226 13.72 -23.71 7.35
N ILE A 227 12.91 -22.99 8.11
CA ILE A 227 12.87 -21.52 8.13
C ILE A 227 13.42 -21.05 9.48
N SER A 228 14.39 -20.14 9.46
CA SER A 228 14.93 -19.52 10.68
C SER A 228 14.96 -18.00 10.57
N ASN A 229 14.73 -17.34 11.71
CA ASN A 229 14.88 -15.90 11.85
C ASN A 229 16.23 -15.63 12.55
N PRO A 230 17.17 -14.87 11.95
CA PRO A 230 18.47 -14.60 12.54
C PRO A 230 18.42 -13.67 13.78
N GLY A 231 17.25 -13.17 14.17
CA GLY A 231 17.06 -12.43 15.42
C GLY A 231 17.54 -10.97 15.40
N SER A 232 18.14 -10.51 14.29
CA SER A 232 18.67 -9.14 14.10
C SER A 232 17.62 -8.03 14.18
N LEU A 233 16.35 -8.39 14.20
CA LEU A 233 15.20 -7.51 14.15
C LEU A 233 14.26 -7.67 15.36
N GLY A 234 14.61 -8.48 16.36
CA GLY A 234 13.88 -8.57 17.62
C GLY A 234 14.41 -7.55 18.62
N LYS A 235 13.55 -6.64 19.11
CA LYS A 235 13.87 -5.88 20.32
C LYS A 235 13.96 -6.90 21.47
N LYS A 236 15.06 -6.89 22.24
CA LYS A 236 15.05 -7.52 23.56
C LYS A 236 13.89 -6.89 24.34
N LEU A 237 12.99 -7.75 24.84
CA LEU A 237 11.95 -7.38 25.79
C LEU A 237 12.59 -6.85 27.07
#